data_AF-A0A6G6J6Z8-F1
#
_entry.id   AF-A0A6G6J6Z8-F1
#
_cell.length_a   1.000
_cell.length_b   1.000
_cell.length_c   1.000
_cell.angle_alpha   90.00
_cell.angle_beta   90.00
_cell.angle_gamma   90.00
#
_symmetry.space_group_name_H-M   'P 1'
#
loop_
_entity.id
_entity.type
_entity.pdbx_description
1 polymer ?
#
loop_
_entity_poly.entity_id
_entity_poly.type
_entity_poly.pdbx_seq_one_letter_code
_entity_poly.pdbx_strand_id
1 'polypeptide(L)'
;MDLNHENLRRQALEFRARNEQEVNAVQSDLVRSGLVLLDKVCSAVLGQGELSLVRAALVGNNLSQVFSLLRPRAHDLGRVDHAGIYWEWIDAYGFFQDAVDTSWRYMTIERRAQALAWASQKTTAINSYCKQ
;
A
#
# COMPACT_ATOMS: atom_id res chain seq x y z
N MET A 1 3.19 -21.70 -23.42
CA MET A 1 4.14 -20.68 -23.89
C MET A 1 4.55 -19.87 -22.67
N ASP A 2 5.69 -20.20 -22.08
CA ASP A 2 6.31 -19.40 -21.02
C ASP A 2 6.71 -18.06 -21.62
N LEU A 3 5.94 -17.01 -21.31
CA LEU A 3 6.42 -15.65 -21.48
C LEU A 3 7.62 -15.49 -20.54
N ASN A 4 8.80 -15.61 -21.15
CA ASN A 4 10.13 -15.56 -20.56
C ASN A 4 10.17 -14.68 -19.29
N HIS A 5 10.49 -15.27 -18.13
CA HIS A 5 10.53 -14.57 -16.84
C HIS A 5 11.37 -13.27 -16.88
N GLU A 6 12.41 -13.26 -17.71
CA GLU A 6 13.24 -12.07 -17.94
C GLU A 6 12.45 -10.93 -18.59
N ASN A 7 11.53 -11.24 -19.51
CA ASN A 7 10.69 -10.25 -20.18
C ASN A 7 9.69 -9.61 -19.19
N LEU A 8 9.10 -10.39 -18.30
CA LEU A 8 8.16 -9.88 -17.28
C LEU A 8 8.87 -9.01 -16.23
N ARG A 9 10.05 -9.45 -15.77
CA ARG A 9 10.90 -8.65 -14.88
C ARG A 9 11.33 -7.34 -15.55
N ARG A 10 11.72 -7.39 -16.81
CA ARG A 10 12.07 -6.20 -17.60
C ARG A 10 10.88 -5.24 -17.72
N GLN A 11 9.69 -5.74 -18.03
CA GLN A 11 8.47 -4.91 -18.10
C GLN A 11 8.14 -4.23 -16.77
N ALA A 12 8.33 -4.90 -15.64
CA ALA A 12 8.15 -4.31 -14.31
C ALA A 12 9.12 -3.14 -14.07
N LEU A 13 10.40 -3.34 -14.40
CA LEU A 13 11.44 -2.31 -14.27
C LEU A 13 11.18 -1.14 -15.22
N GLU A 14 10.83 -1.43 -16.48
CA GLU A 14 10.48 -0.41 -17.49
C GLU A 14 9.24 0.38 -17.06
N PHE A 15 8.20 -0.28 -16.55
CA PHE A 15 7.00 0.38 -16.03
C PHE A 15 7.36 1.32 -14.88
N ARG A 16 8.14 0.85 -13.89
CA ARG A 16 8.55 1.68 -12.75
C ARG A 16 9.38 2.89 -13.19
N ALA A 17 10.33 2.69 -14.11
CA ALA A 17 11.19 3.77 -14.61
C ALA A 17 10.38 4.83 -15.39
N ARG A 18 9.43 4.39 -16.22
CA ARG A 18 8.59 5.31 -17.02
C ARG A 18 7.56 6.07 -16.18
N ASN A 19 7.12 5.50 -15.06
CA ASN A 19 6.09 6.07 -14.20
C ASN A 19 6.65 6.48 -12.82
N GLU A 20 7.96 6.79 -12.73
CA GLU A 20 8.64 7.06 -11.46
C GLU A 20 7.94 8.13 -10.62
N GLN A 21 7.51 9.22 -11.26
CA GLN A 21 6.81 10.31 -10.57
C GLN A 21 5.49 9.85 -9.94
N GLU A 22 4.68 9.08 -10.67
CA GLU A 22 3.40 8.58 -10.19
C GLU A 22 3.59 7.51 -9.11
N VAL A 23 4.56 6.61 -9.29
CA VAL A 23 4.94 5.61 -8.28
C VAL A 23 5.36 6.30 -6.97
N ASN A 24 6.21 7.31 -7.05
CA ASN A 24 6.65 8.07 -5.87
C ASN A 24 5.50 8.85 -5.21
N ALA A 25 4.57 9.38 -6.00
CA ALA A 25 3.37 10.05 -5.50
C ALA A 25 2.47 9.06 -4.73
N VAL A 26 2.14 7.91 -5.32
CA VAL A 26 1.32 6.88 -4.66
C VAL A 26 2.01 6.33 -3.42
N GLN A 27 3.34 6.13 -3.47
CA GLN A 27 4.12 5.72 -2.30
C GLN A 27 4.05 6.75 -1.17
N SER A 28 4.15 8.04 -1.48
CA SER A 28 4.01 9.12 -0.49
C SER A 28 2.60 9.16 0.08
N ASP A 29 1.58 8.94 -0.77
CA ASP A 29 0.19 8.87 -0.34
C ASP A 29 -0.11 7.63 0.52
N LEU A 30 0.58 6.52 0.30
CA LEU A 30 0.53 5.31 1.15
C LEU A 30 1.10 5.59 2.54
N VAL A 31 2.21 6.33 2.63
CA VAL A 31 2.77 6.77 3.92
C VAL A 31 1.78 7.68 4.63
N ARG A 32 1.26 8.70 3.94
CA ARG A 32 0.30 9.65 4.53
C ARG A 32 -0.96 8.95 5.01
N SER A 33 -1.58 8.14 4.16
CA SER A 33 -2.79 7.37 4.52
C SER A 33 -2.52 6.34 5.61
N GLY A 34 -1.32 5.77 5.66
CA GLY A 34 -0.90 4.87 6.73
C GLY A 34 -0.79 5.58 8.08
N LEU A 35 -0.39 6.84 8.12
CA LEU A 35 -0.43 7.65 9.35
C LEU A 35 -1.87 7.92 9.79
N VAL A 36 -2.79 8.16 8.86
CA VAL A 36 -4.23 8.28 9.17
C VAL A 36 -4.77 6.99 9.77
N LEU A 37 -4.47 5.85 9.15
CA LEU A 37 -4.82 4.53 9.66
C LEU A 37 -4.28 4.30 11.07
N LEU A 38 -3.01 4.67 11.30
CA LEU A 38 -2.35 4.54 12.60
C LEU A 38 -3.09 5.33 13.68
N ASP A 39 -3.44 6.58 13.40
CA ASP A 39 -4.04 7.49 14.36
C ASP A 39 -5.52 7.16 14.63
N LYS A 40 -6.30 6.88 13.56
CA LYS A 40 -7.76 6.70 13.65
C LYS A 40 -8.21 5.28 13.99
N VAL A 41 -7.42 4.26 13.66
CA VAL A 41 -7.84 2.85 13.79
C VAL A 41 -6.88 2.07 14.69
N CYS A 42 -5.58 2.08 14.36
CA CYS A 42 -4.62 1.22 15.06
C CYS A 42 -4.49 1.58 16.54
N SER A 43 -4.64 2.86 16.91
CA SER A 43 -4.57 3.32 18.30
C SER A 43 -5.60 2.67 19.24
N ALA A 44 -6.71 2.14 18.71
CA ALA A 44 -7.74 1.45 19.48
C ALA A 44 -7.41 -0.02 19.79
N VAL A 45 -6.43 -0.61 19.09
CA VAL A 45 -6.12 -2.05 19.16
C VAL A 45 -4.68 -2.31 19.60
N LEU A 46 -3.73 -1.50 19.12
CA LEU A 46 -2.30 -1.72 19.33
C LEU A 46 -1.81 -1.06 20.61
N GLY A 47 -0.85 -1.70 21.29
CA GLY A 47 -0.13 -1.09 22.40
C GLY A 47 0.85 0.00 21.94
N GLN A 48 1.29 0.86 22.86
CA GLN A 48 2.20 1.98 22.56
C GLN A 48 3.51 1.56 21.87
N GLY A 49 4.07 0.40 22.25
CA GLY A 49 5.26 -0.14 21.61
C GLY A 49 5.02 -0.51 20.14
N GLU A 50 3.90 -1.17 19.84
CA GLU A 50 3.52 -1.55 18.47
C GLU A 50 3.19 -0.32 17.62
N LEU A 51 2.47 0.65 18.17
CA LEU A 51 2.19 1.93 17.50
C LEU A 51 3.49 2.66 17.11
N SER A 52 4.48 2.65 18.00
CA SER A 52 5.79 3.24 17.73
C SER A 52 6.53 2.52 16.60
N LEU A 53 6.46 1.19 16.56
CA LEU A 53 7.06 0.40 15.47
C LEU A 53 6.39 0.68 14.12
N VAL A 54 5.06 0.73 14.08
CA VAL A 54 4.32 1.05 12.85
C VAL A 54 4.63 2.47 12.38
N ARG A 55 4.68 3.45 13.30
CA ARG A 55 5.04 4.83 12.98
C ARG A 55 6.46 4.93 12.41
N ALA A 56 7.43 4.27 13.04
CA ALA A 56 8.81 4.24 12.58
C ALA A 56 8.92 3.63 11.17
N ALA A 57 8.19 2.55 10.90
CA ALA A 57 8.14 1.94 9.58
C ALA A 57 7.52 2.87 8.52
N LEU A 58 6.45 3.60 8.84
CA LEU A 58 5.84 4.60 7.94
C LEU A 58 6.80 5.76 7.63
N VAL A 59 7.42 6.34 8.66
CA VAL A 59 8.38 7.45 8.51
C VAL A 59 9.62 7.01 7.74
N GLY A 60 10.08 5.77 7.96
CA GLY A 60 11.15 5.14 7.19
C GLY A 60 10.73 4.65 5.80
N ASN A 61 9.48 4.89 5.38
CA ASN A 61 8.91 4.47 4.10
C ASN A 61 9.03 2.94 3.86
N ASN A 62 9.01 2.15 4.94
CA ASN A 62 9.08 0.69 4.92
C ASN A 62 7.66 0.08 4.91
N LEU A 63 6.95 0.29 3.81
CA LEU A 63 5.54 -0.09 3.67
C LEU A 63 5.31 -1.61 3.77
N SER A 64 6.28 -2.45 3.39
CA SER A 64 6.19 -3.91 3.55
C SER A 64 6.21 -4.34 5.01
N GLN A 65 7.01 -3.66 5.84
CA GLN A 65 7.02 -3.87 7.28
C GLN A 65 5.69 -3.42 7.90
N VAL A 66 5.15 -2.27 7.48
CA VAL A 66 3.82 -1.81 7.94
C VAL A 66 2.77 -2.86 7.61
N PHE A 67 2.72 -3.35 6.37
CA PHE A 67 1.78 -4.40 5.96
C PHE A 67 1.95 -5.67 6.81
N SER A 68 3.19 -6.12 7.03
CA SER A 68 3.47 -7.33 7.82
C SER A 68 3.06 -7.20 9.29
N LEU A 69 3.14 -5.99 9.86
CA LEU A 69 2.68 -5.72 11.22
C LEU A 69 1.15 -5.67 11.33
N LEU A 70 0.47 -5.09 10.34
CA LEU A 70 -0.97 -4.84 10.39
C LEU A 70 -1.83 -5.99 9.84
N ARG A 71 -1.34 -6.75 8.85
CA ARG A 71 -2.10 -7.83 8.21
C ARG A 71 -2.53 -8.94 9.19
N PRO A 72 -1.69 -9.40 10.14
CA PRO A 72 -2.09 -10.40 11.13
C PRO A 72 -3.20 -9.92 12.08
N ARG A 73 -3.37 -8.61 12.22
CA ARG A 73 -4.37 -7.97 13.10
C ARG A 73 -5.70 -7.69 12.38
N ALA A 74 -5.91 -8.26 11.19
CA ALA A 74 -7.08 -7.97 10.35
C ALA A 74 -8.42 -8.11 11.05
N HIS A 75 -8.58 -9.15 11.88
CA HIS A 75 -9.81 -9.36 12.63
C HIS A 75 -10.09 -8.22 13.61
N ASP A 76 -9.10 -7.85 14.42
CA ASP A 76 -9.26 -6.85 15.47
C ASP A 76 -9.41 -5.44 14.90
N LEU A 77 -8.55 -5.08 13.93
CA LEU A 77 -8.61 -3.77 13.26
C LEU A 77 -9.89 -3.61 12.44
N GLY A 78 -10.32 -4.65 11.72
CA GLY A 78 -11.56 -4.60 10.95
C GLY A 78 -12.82 -4.49 11.81
N ARG A 79 -12.76 -4.89 13.09
CA ARG A 79 -13.90 -4.74 14.03
C ARG A 79 -14.08 -3.31 14.54
N VAL A 80 -12.99 -2.57 14.70
CA VAL A 80 -13.02 -1.18 15.22
C VAL A 80 -13.07 -0.13 14.10
N ASP A 81 -12.76 -0.54 12.87
CA ASP A 81 -12.72 0.34 11.71
C ASP A 81 -14.09 0.52 11.04
N HIS A 82 -14.88 1.45 11.57
CA HIS A 82 -16.20 1.77 11.00
C HIS A 82 -16.14 2.51 9.65
N ALA A 83 -15.00 3.10 9.31
CA ALA A 83 -14.81 3.89 8.10
C ALA A 83 -14.18 3.08 6.94
N GLY A 84 -13.80 1.82 7.19
CA GLY A 84 -13.15 0.94 6.20
C GLY A 84 -11.71 1.32 5.87
N ILE A 85 -11.07 2.21 6.63
CA ILE A 85 -9.72 2.72 6.38
C ILE A 85 -8.67 1.59 6.33
N TYR A 86 -8.80 0.57 7.18
CA TYR A 86 -7.90 -0.58 7.25
C TYR A 86 -7.87 -1.34 5.93
N TRP A 87 -9.03 -1.79 5.45
CA TRP A 87 -9.09 -2.57 4.21
C TRP A 87 -8.73 -1.74 2.99
N GLU A 88 -9.13 -0.46 2.97
CA GLU A 88 -8.71 0.46 1.91
C GLU A 88 -7.18 0.61 1.85
N TRP A 89 -6.50 0.67 3.01
CA TRP A 89 -5.03 0.78 3.04
C TRP A 89 -4.35 -0.52 2.66
N ILE A 90 -4.85 -1.67 3.14
CA ILE A 90 -4.35 -3.00 2.79
C ILE A 90 -4.46 -3.24 1.28
N ASP A 91 -5.59 -2.89 0.68
CA ASP A 91 -5.81 -3.00 -0.76
C ASP A 91 -4.94 -2.02 -1.53
N ALA A 92 -4.81 -0.77 -1.07
CA ALA A 92 -3.94 0.23 -1.69
C ALA A 92 -2.49 -0.26 -1.78
N TYR A 93 -1.95 -0.81 -0.68
CA TYR A 93 -0.60 -1.35 -0.66
C TYR A 93 -0.47 -2.60 -1.55
N GLY A 94 -1.47 -3.48 -1.54
CA GLY A 94 -1.52 -4.66 -2.41
C GLY A 94 -1.47 -4.27 -3.89
N PHE A 95 -2.31 -3.34 -4.33
CA PHE A 95 -2.28 -2.84 -5.71
C PHE A 95 -0.99 -2.11 -6.06
N PHE A 96 -0.40 -1.37 -5.12
CA PHE A 96 0.89 -0.74 -5.34
C PHE A 96 2.00 -1.79 -5.54
N GLN A 97 2.04 -2.84 -4.71
CA GLN A 97 2.94 -3.99 -4.90
C GLN A 97 2.72 -4.65 -6.26
N ASP A 98 1.47 -4.90 -6.66
CA ASP A 98 1.15 -5.47 -7.97
C ASP A 98 1.70 -4.63 -9.13
N ALA A 99 1.61 -3.30 -9.00
CA ALA A 99 2.13 -2.37 -10.01
C ALA A 99 3.66 -2.39 -10.11
N VAL A 100 4.38 -2.38 -8.99
CA VAL A 100 5.83 -2.12 -8.96
C VAL A 100 6.71 -3.35 -8.77
N ASP A 101 6.17 -4.46 -8.25
CA ASP A 101 6.95 -5.64 -7.93
C ASP A 101 7.19 -6.54 -9.16
N THR A 102 8.24 -7.34 -9.08
CA THR A 102 8.67 -8.26 -10.14
C THR A 102 8.17 -9.70 -9.92
N SER A 103 7.52 -9.97 -8.79
CA SER A 103 7.10 -11.31 -8.37
C SER A 103 5.92 -11.89 -9.17
N TRP A 104 5.04 -11.03 -9.70
CA TRP A 104 3.80 -11.47 -10.34
C TRP A 104 3.97 -11.78 -11.83
N ARG A 105 3.93 -13.08 -12.15
CA ARG A 105 4.17 -13.60 -13.50
C ARG A 105 3.07 -13.31 -14.52
N TYR A 106 1.92 -12.79 -14.08
CA TYR A 106 0.76 -12.49 -14.94
C TYR A 106 0.51 -10.98 -15.13
N MET A 107 1.41 -10.13 -14.63
CA MET A 107 1.25 -8.67 -14.65
C MET A 107 1.83 -8.06 -15.92
N THR A 108 0.95 -7.75 -16.88
CA THR A 108 1.28 -6.94 -18.06
C THR A 108 1.44 -5.46 -17.68
N ILE A 109 1.97 -4.65 -18.60
CA ILE A 109 2.12 -3.19 -18.40
C ILE A 109 0.76 -2.55 -18.11
N GLU A 110 -0.30 -2.95 -18.82
CA GLU A 110 -1.65 -2.40 -18.65
C GLU A 110 -2.22 -2.73 -17.27
N ARG A 111 -2.02 -3.97 -16.81
CA ARG A 111 -2.44 -4.39 -15.46
C ARG A 111 -1.69 -3.64 -14.38
N ARG A 112 -0.40 -3.35 -14.58
CA ARG A 112 0.41 -2.55 -13.66
C ARG A 112 -0.07 -1.10 -13.59
N ALA A 113 -0.41 -0.50 -14.73
CA ALA A 113 -1.00 0.83 -14.79
C ALA A 113 -2.35 0.88 -14.05
N GLN A 114 -3.21 -0.12 -14.28
CA GLN A 114 -4.49 -0.23 -13.60
C GLN A 114 -4.33 -0.40 -12.08
N ALA A 115 -3.39 -1.24 -11.64
CA ALA A 115 -3.10 -1.44 -10.23
C ALA A 115 -2.57 -0.15 -9.57
N LEU A 116 -1.68 0.60 -10.24
CA LEU A 116 -1.20 1.89 -9.73
C LEU A 116 -2.34 2.91 -9.58
N ALA A 117 -3.25 2.96 -10.56
CA ALA A 117 -4.44 3.81 -10.50
C ALA A 117 -5.38 3.42 -9.34
N TRP A 118 -5.61 2.11 -9.12
CA TRP A 118 -6.39 1.64 -7.97
C TRP A 118 -5.74 1.99 -6.65
N ALA A 119 -4.41 1.80 -6.52
CA ALA A 119 -3.68 2.21 -5.33
C ALA A 119 -3.86 3.72 -5.05
N SER A 120 -3.75 4.56 -6.08
CA SER A 120 -3.97 6.01 -5.98
C SER A 120 -5.39 6.37 -5.54
N GLN A 121 -6.41 5.70 -6.10
CA GLN A 121 -7.81 5.93 -5.72
C GLN A 121 -8.05 5.59 -4.25
N LYS A 122 -7.54 4.45 -3.80
CA LYS A 122 -7.67 3.98 -2.41
C LYS A 122 -6.97 4.93 -1.42
N THR A 123 -5.73 5.34 -1.70
CA THR A 123 -5.03 6.28 -0.81
C THR A 123 -5.68 7.66 -0.81
N THR A 124 -6.22 8.13 -1.94
CA THR A 124 -6.96 9.40 -2.02
C THR A 124 -8.22 9.35 -1.17
N ALA A 125 -8.98 8.25 -1.23
CA ALA A 125 -10.16 8.05 -0.41
C ALA A 125 -9.81 8.14 1.08
N ILE A 126 -8.74 7.46 1.52
CA ILE A 126 -8.31 7.51 2.93
C ILE A 126 -7.87 8.93 3.35
N ASN A 127 -7.07 9.59 2.52
CA ASN A 127 -6.54 10.92 2.83
C ASN A 127 -7.64 12.00 2.90
N SER A 128 -8.82 11.74 2.34
CA SER A 128 -9.99 12.62 2.50
C SER A 128 -10.47 12.71 3.96
N TYR A 129 -10.24 11.66 4.77
CA TYR A 129 -10.58 11.64 6.21
C TYR A 129 -9.69 12.55 7.08
N CYS A 130 -8.64 13.17 6.51
CA CYS A 130 -7.84 14.20 7.18
C CYS A 130 -8.47 15.59 7.13
N LYS A 131 -9.41 15.84 6.21
CA LYS A 131 -9.98 17.18 5.96
C LYS A 131 -11.26 17.47 6.77
N GLN A 132 -11.66 16.55 7.64
CA GLN A 132 -12.80 16.67 8.56
C GLN A 132 -12.27 16.76 9.99
#